data_AF-A0A956QBS9-F1
#
_entry.id   AF-A0A956QBS9-F1
#
_cell.length_a   1.000
_cell.length_b   1.000
_cell.length_c   1.000
_cell.angle_alpha   90.00
_cell.angle_beta   90.00
_cell.angle_gamma   90.00
#
_symmetry.space_group_name_H-M   'P 1'
#
loop_
_entity.id
_entity.type
_entity.pdbx_description
1 polymer ?
#
loop_
_entity_poly.entity_id
_entity_poly.type
_entity_poly.pdbx_seq_one_letter_code
_entity_poly.pdbx_strand_id
1 'polypeptide(L)' 'MSVAVAGVDGSLEVCPVGARKFGNILDPESEVSKILQEKRIYILKEELGTNPRFYYYFD' A
#
# COMPACT_ATOMS: atom_id res chain seq x y z
N MET A 1 -8.24 8.05 5.04
CA MET A 1 -6.83 7.62 5.16
C MET A 1 -6.80 6.16 4.81
N SER A 2 -6.12 5.82 3.73
CA SER A 2 -6.12 4.47 3.14
C SER A 2 -4.75 3.84 3.27
N VAL A 3 -4.68 2.51 3.21
CA VAL A 3 -3.46 1.72 3.42
C VAL A 3 -3.21 0.86 2.19
N ALA A 4 -2.03 1.00 1.60
CA ALA A 4 -1.52 0.14 0.54
C ALA A 4 -0.51 -0.84 1.15
N VAL A 5 -0.67 -2.13 0.84
CA VAL A 5 0.17 -3.21 1.35
C VAL A 5 0.93 -3.85 0.20
N ALA A 6 2.25 -3.86 0.32
CA ALA A 6 3.18 -4.47 -0.62
C ALA A 6 3.42 -5.94 -0.23
N GLY A 7 2.53 -6.83 -0.66
CA GLY A 7 2.56 -8.26 -0.33
C GLY A 7 1.72 -9.12 -1.28
N VAL A 8 2.13 -10.37 -1.49
CA VAL A 8 1.39 -11.37 -2.28
C VAL A 8 0.48 -12.17 -1.33
N ASP A 9 -0.49 -11.48 -0.74
CA ASP A 9 -1.34 -12.07 0.29
C ASP A 9 -2.64 -12.54 -0.39
N GLY A 10 -2.73 -13.85 -0.63
CA GLY A 10 -3.74 -14.52 -1.46
C GLY A 10 -5.16 -14.59 -0.89
N SER A 11 -5.68 -13.52 -0.30
CA SER A 11 -7.12 -13.40 -0.07
C SER A 11 -7.52 -11.93 -0.10
N LEU A 12 -8.20 -11.58 -1.18
CA LEU A 12 -8.96 -10.35 -1.39
C LEU A 12 -10.09 -10.23 -0.36
N GLU A 13 -9.75 -10.08 0.92
CA GLU A 13 -10.71 -9.60 1.92
C GLU A 13 -10.93 -8.11 1.64
N VAL A 14 -11.84 -7.88 0.69
CA VAL A 14 -12.46 -6.60 0.41
C VAL A 14 -12.83 -5.95 1.74
N CYS A 15 -12.08 -4.94 2.15
CA CYS A 15 -12.66 -3.93 3.01
C CYS A 15 -13.85 -3.36 2.22
N PRO A 16 -15.08 -3.39 2.74
CA PRO A 16 -16.24 -2.86 2.02
C PRO A 16 -16.10 -1.37 1.69
N VAL A 17 -15.20 -0.68 2.40
CA VAL A 17 -14.83 0.73 2.21
C VAL A 17 -13.61 0.95 1.30
N GLY A 18 -13.00 -0.10 0.75
CA GLY A 18 -11.82 0.01 -0.13
C GLY A 18 -10.56 0.57 0.54
N ALA A 19 -10.53 0.65 1.87
CA ALA A 19 -9.46 1.29 2.65
C ALA A 19 -8.12 0.54 2.61
N ARG A 20 -8.11 -0.74 2.22
CA ARG A 20 -6.89 -1.56 2.07
C ARG A 20 -6.73 -2.01 0.62
N LYS A 21 -5.56 -1.74 0.03
CA LYS A 21 -5.17 -2.15 -1.32
C LYS A 21 -3.95 -3.05 -1.25
N PHE A 22 -3.96 -4.17 -1.99
CA PHE A 22 -2.86 -5.14 -2.04
C PHE A 22 -2.30 -5.21 -3.45
N GLY A 23 -0.99 -5.39 -3.58
CA GLY A 23 -0.34 -5.43 -4.88
C GLY A 23 1.16 -5.61 -4.78
N ASN A 24 1.77 -5.98 -5.91
CA ASN A 24 3.20 -6.16 -6.03
C ASN A 24 3.87 -4.84 -6.41
N ILE A 25 4.73 -4.30 -5.54
CA ILE A 25 5.51 -3.08 -5.78
C ILE A 25 6.50 -3.20 -6.95
N LEU A 26 6.88 -4.43 -7.33
CA LEU A 26 7.75 -4.67 -8.48
C LEU A 26 6.97 -4.71 -9.79
N ASP A 27 5.65 -4.85 -9.72
CA ASP A 27 4.76 -4.82 -10.88
C ASP A 27 4.24 -3.39 -11.06
N PRO A 28 4.64 -2.67 -12.13
CA PRO A 28 4.17 -1.31 -12.39
C PRO A 28 2.68 -1.25 -12.73
N GLU A 29 2.05 -2.35 -13.15
CA GLU A 29 0.61 -2.36 -13.42
C GLU A 29 -0.24 -2.51 -12.15
N SER A 30 0.39 -2.89 -11.03
CA SER A 30 -0.31 -3.11 -9.76
C SER A 30 -0.86 -1.81 -9.18
N GLU A 31 -2.00 -1.92 -8.50
CA GLU A 31 -2.67 -0.78 -7.87
C GLU A 31 -1.78 -0.12 -6.80
N VAL A 32 -0.95 -0.90 -6.11
CA VAL A 32 0.01 -0.39 -5.11
C VAL A 32 1.11 0.43 -5.77
N SER A 33 1.69 -0.02 -6.89
CA SER A 33 2.70 0.75 -7.62
C SER A 33 2.14 2.07 -8.13
N LYS A 34 0.91 2.08 -8.65
CA LYS A 34 0.23 3.31 -9.10
C LYS A 34 -0.02 4.27 -7.94
N ILE A 35 -0.51 3.76 -6.80
CA ILE A 35 -0.69 4.57 -5.59
C ILE A 35 0.64 5.17 -5.12
N LEU A 36 1.73 4.38 -5.09
CA LEU A 36 3.07 4.85 -4.70
C LEU A 36 3.62 5.94 -5.64
N GLN A 37 3.22 5.96 -6.91
CA GLN A 37 3.65 6.94 -7.90
C GLN A 37 2.77 8.19 -7.95
N GLU A 38 1.45 8.04 -7.82
CA GLU A 38 0.48 9.12 -8.03
C GLU A 38 0.03 9.78 -6.73
N LYS A 39 -0.04 9.03 -5.62
CA LYS A 39 -0.60 9.50 -4.35
C LYS A 39 0.50 9.85 -3.35
N ARG A 40 0.15 10.72 -2.41
CA ARG A 40 1.07 11.12 -1.34
C ARG A 40 1.13 10.04 -0.26
N ILE A 41 2.31 9.46 -0.08
CA ILE A 41 2.56 8.36 0.85
C ILE A 41 3.05 8.87 2.21
N TYR A 42 2.62 8.20 3.27
CA TYR A 42 3.09 8.37 4.62
C TYR A 42 3.55 7.02 5.17
N ILE A 43 4.80 6.98 5.63
CA ILE A 43 5.41 5.79 6.22
C ILE A 43 5.36 5.96 7.74
N LEU A 44 4.71 5.01 8.41
CA LEU A 44 4.62 5.03 9.87
C LEU A 44 5.97 4.61 10.46
N LYS A 45 6.53 5.46 11.33
CA LYS A 45 7.79 5.20 12.05
C LYS A 45 8.95 4.84 11.12
N GLU A 46 9.14 5.64 10.07
CA GLU A 46 10.27 5.48 9.15
C GLU A 46 11.63 5.53 9.90
N GLU A 47 11.70 6.25 11.04
CA GLU A 47 12.92 6.35 11.85
C GLU A 47 13.44 5.01 12.40
N LEU A 48 12.61 3.95 12.42
CA LEU A 48 13.02 2.62 12.89
C LEU A 48 13.75 1.79 11.82
N GLY A 49 13.82 2.26 10.56
CA GLY A 49 14.57 1.58 9.49
C GLY A 49 14.03 0.19 9.13
N THR A 50 12.79 -0.13 9.50
CA THR A 50 12.19 -1.47 9.33
C THR A 50 11.70 -1.77 7.91
N ASN A 51 11.90 -0.84 6.98
CA ASN A 51 11.45 -0.90 5.58
C ASN A 51 10.04 -1.51 5.45
N PRO A 52 9.03 -0.84 6.03
CA PRO A 52 7.71 -1.43 6.19
C PRO A 52 7.06 -1.72 4.84
N ARG A 53 6.40 -2.88 4.75
CA ARG A 53 5.61 -3.29 3.58
C ARG A 53 4.19 -2.70 3.58
N PHE A 54 3.93 -1.71 4.43
CA PHE A 54 2.64 -1.03 4.57
C PHE A 54 2.84 0.46 4.41
N TYR A 55 2.09 1.06 3.48
CA TYR A 55 2.17 2.46 3.10
C TYR A 55 0.82 3.11 3.32
N TYR A 56 0.77 4.23 4.04
CA TYR A 56 -0.47 5.00 4.16
C TYR A 56 -0.53 6.01 3.03
N TYR A 57 -1.71 6.22 2.45
CA TYR A 57 -1.90 7.25 1.44
C TYR A 57 -3.19 8.01 1.69
N PHE A 58 -3.20 9.25 1.22
CA PHE A 58 -4.36 10.11 1.24
C PHE A 58 -4.96 10.13 -0.17
N ASP A 59 -6.25 9.85 -0.26
CA ASP A 59 -7.00 9.96 -1.52
C ASP A 59 -7.38 11.42 -1.79
#